data_AF-A0A2A4MJ25-F1
#
_entry.id   AF-A0A2A4MJ25-F1
#
_cell.length_a   1.000
_cell.length_b   1.000
_cell.length_c   1.000
_cell.angle_alpha   90.00
_cell.angle_beta   90.00
_cell.angle_gamma   90.00
#
_symmetry.space_group_name_H-M   'P 1'
#
loop_
_entity.id
_entity.type
_entity.pdbx_description
1 polymer ?
#
loop_
_entity_poly.entity_id
_entity_poly.type
_entity_poly.pdbx_seq_one_letter_code
_entity_poly.pdbx_strand_id
1 'polypeptide(L)'
;MLAVFLVNSIIVSLAVLIHYEFLYRVSAIIPKIKIKHRFRIVFGVFIALIAHSIEIWLFSLAYYFLPEIGVWGYLESNFDGSLMDCVYFSYTTFTTLGFGDIQPHGHIRHLVGLESLTGLLLITWTASFLYYEMQRYWDRG
;
A
#
# COMPACT_ATOMS: atom_id res chain seq x y z
N MET A 1 -24.04 0.63 6.80
CA MET A 1 -23.52 -0.62 6.19
C MET A 1 -23.18 -0.44 4.71
N LEU A 2 -24.13 -0.09 3.82
CA LEU A 2 -23.83 0.08 2.39
C LEU A 2 -22.74 1.13 2.11
N ALA A 3 -22.80 2.30 2.76
CA ALA A 3 -21.78 3.34 2.61
C ALA A 3 -20.38 2.87 3.03
N VAL A 4 -20.28 2.12 4.13
CA VAL A 4 -19.03 1.54 4.62
C VAL A 4 -18.44 0.60 3.57
N PHE A 5 -19.27 -0.31 3.04
CA PHE A 5 -18.85 -1.22 1.97
C PHE A 5 -18.33 -0.47 0.74
N LEU A 6 -19.10 0.49 0.22
CA LEU A 6 -18.73 1.25 -0.98
C LEU A 6 -17.41 2.02 -0.82
N VAL A 7 -17.24 2.71 0.31
CA VAL A 7 -16.01 3.47 0.58
C VAL A 7 -14.80 2.54 0.69
N ASN A 8 -14.93 1.42 1.41
CA ASN A 8 -13.86 0.42 1.48
C ASN A 8 -13.50 -0.15 0.09
N SER A 9 -14.51 -0.51 -0.71
CA SER A 9 -14.30 -1.02 -2.07
C SER A 9 -13.61 0.01 -2.97
N ILE A 10 -13.97 1.29 -2.86
CA ILE A 10 -13.33 2.37 -3.63
C ILE A 10 -11.86 2.52 -3.22
N ILE A 11 -11.56 2.60 -1.92
CA ILE A 11 -10.18 2.77 -1.44
C ILE A 11 -9.30 1.59 -1.88
N VAL A 12 -9.78 0.35 -1.70
CA VAL A 12 -9.06 -0.85 -2.13
C VAL A 12 -8.86 -0.87 -3.64
N SER A 13 -9.90 -0.53 -4.43
CA SER A 13 -9.78 -0.49 -5.89
C SER A 13 -8.76 0.55 -6.35
N LEU A 14 -8.74 1.73 -5.71
CA LEU A 14 -7.76 2.78 -5.99
C LEU A 14 -6.34 2.30 -5.67
N ALA A 15 -6.12 1.64 -4.53
CA ALA A 15 -4.81 1.07 -4.19
C ALA A 15 -4.33 0.06 -5.24
N VAL A 16 -5.21 -0.85 -5.67
CA VAL A 16 -4.91 -1.85 -6.72
C VAL A 16 -4.58 -1.18 -8.07
N LEU A 17 -5.35 -0.16 -8.46
CA LEU A 17 -5.12 0.58 -9.72
C LEU A 17 -3.80 1.37 -9.69
N ILE A 18 -3.50 2.03 -8.56
CA ILE A 18 -2.22 2.70 -8.34
C ILE A 18 -1.08 1.70 -8.49
N HIS A 19 -1.17 0.57 -7.79
CA HIS A 19 -0.14 -0.47 -7.83
C HIS A 19 0.12 -0.98 -9.24
N TYR A 20 -0.97 -1.32 -9.94
CA TYR A 20 -0.93 -1.80 -11.32
C TYR A 20 -0.23 -0.79 -12.25
N GLU A 21 -0.60 0.49 -12.16
CA GLU A 21 0.00 1.55 -12.98
C GLU A 21 1.50 1.70 -12.71
N PHE A 22 1.93 1.59 -11.45
CA PHE A 22 3.36 1.59 -11.10
C PHE A 22 4.10 0.40 -11.72
N LEU A 23 3.58 -0.83 -11.56
CA LEU A 23 4.20 -2.02 -12.15
C LEU A 23 4.23 -1.96 -13.68
N TYR A 24 3.16 -1.48 -14.30
CA TYR A 24 3.09 -1.26 -15.75
C TYR A 24 4.18 -0.30 -16.22
N ARG A 25 4.33 0.85 -15.55
CA ARG A 25 5.38 1.83 -15.85
C ARG A 25 6.77 1.25 -15.66
N VAL A 26 7.01 0.52 -14.58
CA VAL A 26 8.29 -0.16 -14.34
C VAL A 26 8.60 -1.13 -15.49
N SER A 27 7.65 -1.97 -15.88
CA SER A 27 7.80 -2.90 -17.01
C SER A 27 8.09 -2.19 -18.34
N ALA A 28 7.49 -1.03 -18.58
CA ALA A 28 7.71 -0.24 -19.78
C ALA A 28 9.05 0.52 -19.79
N ILE A 29 9.57 0.91 -18.62
CA ILE A 29 10.77 1.74 -18.45
C ILE A 29 12.04 0.87 -18.32
N ILE A 30 12.01 -0.22 -17.55
CA ILE A 30 13.17 -1.10 -17.30
C ILE A 30 13.93 -1.51 -18.58
N PRO A 31 13.26 -1.91 -19.69
CA PRO A 31 13.95 -2.29 -20.92
C PRO A 31 14.73 -1.14 -21.56
N LYS A 32 14.27 0.12 -21.37
CA LYS A 32 14.77 1.33 -22.02
C LYS A 32 15.96 1.96 -21.28
N ILE A 33 16.17 1.60 -20.01
CA ILE A 33 17.26 2.15 -19.18
C ILE A 33 18.62 1.63 -19.67
N LYS A 34 19.52 2.53 -20.05
CA LYS A 34 20.90 2.23 -20.47
C LYS A 34 21.86 2.01 -19.28
N ILE A 35 21.49 1.13 -18.36
CA ILE A 35 22.33 0.71 -17.22
C ILE A 35 22.59 -0.81 -17.31
N LYS A 36 23.70 -1.29 -16.74
CA LYS A 36 24.01 -2.72 -16.60
C LYS A 36 22.80 -3.48 -16.05
N HIS A 37 22.50 -4.63 -16.64
CA HIS A 37 21.29 -5.42 -16.38
C HIS A 37 21.00 -5.63 -14.89
N ARG A 38 22.02 -5.97 -14.08
CA ARG A 38 21.89 -6.18 -12.63
C ARG A 38 21.34 -4.98 -11.84
N PHE A 39 21.60 -3.74 -12.26
CA PHE A 39 21.13 -2.55 -11.54
C PHE A 39 19.72 -2.11 -11.93
N ARG A 40 19.17 -2.64 -13.03
CA ARG A 40 17.79 -2.32 -13.45
C ARG A 40 16.76 -2.85 -12.46
N ILE A 41 17.02 -4.02 -11.87
CA ILE A 41 16.17 -4.63 -10.85
C ILE A 41 16.19 -3.80 -9.57
N VAL A 42 17.36 -3.31 -9.16
CA VAL A 42 17.49 -2.42 -7.99
C VAL A 42 16.64 -1.16 -8.17
N PHE A 43 16.64 -0.58 -9.38
CA PHE A 43 15.78 0.56 -9.70
C PHE A 43 14.28 0.19 -9.62
N GLY A 44 13.90 -1.00 -10.11
CA GLY A 44 12.54 -1.52 -9.96
C GLY A 44 12.11 -1.66 -8.50
N VAL A 45 13.00 -2.14 -7.62
CA VAL A 45 12.75 -2.23 -6.17
C VAL A 45 12.47 -0.85 -5.57
N PHE A 46 13.29 0.17 -5.86
CA PHE A 46 13.06 1.52 -5.34
C PHE A 46 11.73 2.11 -5.82
N ILE A 47 11.35 1.90 -7.08
CA ILE A 47 10.04 2.35 -7.56
C ILE A 47 8.90 1.62 -6.85
N ALA A 48 9.03 0.31 -6.63
CA ALA A 48 8.00 -0.45 -5.93
C ALA A 48 7.84 0.00 -4.47
N LEU A 49 8.94 0.34 -3.77
CA LEU A 49 8.87 0.94 -2.44
C LEU A 49 8.11 2.28 -2.45
N ILE A 50 8.36 3.13 -3.45
CA ILE A 50 7.63 4.39 -3.61
C ILE A 50 6.14 4.14 -3.88
N ALA A 51 5.81 3.15 -4.72
CA ALA A 51 4.43 2.77 -5.00
C ALA A 51 3.70 2.35 -3.72
N HIS A 52 4.30 1.48 -2.92
CA HIS A 52 3.76 1.07 -1.63
C HIS A 52 3.61 2.22 -0.65
N SER A 53 4.58 3.14 -0.59
CA SER A 53 4.42 4.36 0.21
C SER A 53 3.18 5.15 -0.25
N ILE A 54 2.96 5.34 -1.54
CA ILE A 54 1.79 6.08 -2.05
C ILE A 54 0.47 5.36 -1.70
N GLU A 55 0.43 4.04 -1.81
CA GLU A 55 -0.72 3.22 -1.38
C GLU A 55 -1.01 3.41 0.11
N ILE A 56 0.02 3.40 0.95
CA ILE A 56 -0.08 3.66 2.39
C ILE A 56 -0.63 5.07 2.64
N TRP A 57 -0.15 6.09 1.94
CA TRP A 57 -0.69 7.44 2.05
C TRP A 57 -2.18 7.52 1.66
N LEU A 58 -2.64 6.74 0.68
CA LEU A 58 -4.07 6.66 0.34
C LEU A 58 -4.91 6.14 1.52
N PHE A 59 -4.49 5.06 2.18
CA PHE A 59 -5.18 4.54 3.37
C PHE A 59 -5.07 5.50 4.56
N SER A 60 -3.92 6.16 4.73
CA SER A 60 -3.69 7.15 5.78
C SER A 60 -4.66 8.33 5.71
N LEU A 61 -4.92 8.83 4.50
CA LEU A 61 -5.92 9.89 4.29
C LEU A 61 -7.33 9.40 4.67
N ALA A 62 -7.66 8.14 4.39
CA ALA A 62 -8.92 7.56 4.84
C ALA A 62 -9.00 7.48 6.37
N TYR A 63 -7.92 7.08 7.05
CA TYR A 63 -7.87 7.09 8.52
C TYR A 63 -7.96 8.47 9.13
N TYR A 64 -7.51 9.50 8.42
CA TYR A 64 -7.59 10.88 8.88
C TYR A 64 -9.02 11.44 8.75
N PHE A 65 -9.67 11.26 7.60
CA PHE A 65 -10.97 11.89 7.32
C PHE A 65 -12.19 11.07 7.76
N LEU A 66 -12.13 9.73 7.72
CA LEU A 66 -13.31 8.91 8.03
C LEU A 66 -13.80 9.07 9.48
N PRO A 67 -12.93 9.13 10.52
CA PRO A 67 -13.37 9.33 11.90
C PRO A 67 -14.16 10.62 12.15
N GLU A 68 -13.94 11.68 11.35
CA GLU A 68 -14.71 12.93 11.45
C GLU A 68 -16.19 12.72 11.12
N ILE A 69 -16.50 11.67 10.36
CA ILE A 69 -17.85 11.25 10.03
C ILE A 69 -18.27 10.22 11.09
N GLY A 70 -18.99 10.66 12.14
CA GLY A 70 -19.27 9.88 13.37
C GLY A 70 -19.88 8.47 13.22
N VAL A 71 -20.26 8.04 12.01
CA VAL A 71 -20.66 6.66 11.70
C VAL A 71 -19.46 5.71 11.61
N TRP A 72 -18.26 6.18 11.29
CA TRP A 72 -17.10 5.32 11.03
C TRP A 72 -16.39 4.81 12.28
N GLY A 73 -16.50 5.54 13.39
CA GLY A 73 -15.76 5.25 14.62
C GLY A 73 -14.46 6.06 14.70
N TYR A 74 -13.47 5.58 15.45
CA TYR A 74 -12.29 6.37 15.81
C TYR A 74 -11.06 5.50 16.06
N LEU A 75 -9.90 6.13 16.12
CA LEU A 75 -8.62 5.53 16.55
C LEU A 75 -8.29 6.02 17.95
N GLU A 76 -7.77 5.15 18.82
CA GLU A 76 -7.46 5.44 20.22
C GLU A 76 -6.10 4.84 20.64
N SER A 77 -5.77 4.97 21.92
CA SER A 77 -4.51 4.59 22.58
C SER A 77 -3.38 5.57 22.28
N ASN A 78 -2.36 5.21 21.52
CA ASN A 78 -1.22 6.08 21.22
C ASN A 78 -1.49 6.92 19.96
N PHE A 79 -2.62 7.64 19.94
CA PHE A 79 -3.10 8.38 18.76
C PHE A 79 -3.45 9.82 19.14
N ASP A 80 -2.77 10.80 18.54
CA ASP A 80 -2.97 12.23 18.81
C ASP A 80 -3.92 12.93 17.81
N GLY A 81 -4.43 12.22 16.81
CA GLY A 81 -5.29 12.77 15.76
C GLY A 81 -4.52 13.36 14.58
N SER A 82 -3.18 13.32 14.56
CA SER A 82 -2.37 13.85 13.47
C SER A 82 -2.40 12.95 12.24
N LEU A 83 -2.21 13.56 11.06
CA LEU A 83 -2.04 12.81 9.82
C LEU A 83 -0.82 11.89 9.88
N MET A 84 0.21 12.24 10.64
CA MET A 84 1.43 11.42 10.77
C MET A 84 1.18 10.16 11.58
N ASP A 85 0.35 10.21 12.61
CA ASP A 85 -0.10 9.02 13.33
C ASP A 85 -0.96 8.11 12.43
N CYS A 86 -1.81 8.69 11.57
CA CYS A 86 -2.53 7.91 10.55
C CYS A 86 -1.59 7.23 9.56
N VAL A 87 -0.53 7.93 9.12
CA VAL A 87 0.51 7.37 8.24
C VAL A 87 1.26 6.23 8.92
N TYR A 88 1.67 6.42 10.17
CA TYR A 88 2.30 5.38 10.96
C TYR A 88 1.38 4.16 11.14
N PHE A 89 0.11 4.39 11.50
CA PHE A 89 -0.87 3.32 11.65
C PHE A 89 -1.09 2.54 10.34
N SER A 90 -1.21 3.25 9.21
CA SER A 90 -1.32 2.63 7.88
C SER A 90 -0.07 1.83 7.50
N TYR A 91 1.14 2.34 7.76
CA TYR A 91 2.37 1.56 7.56
C TYR A 91 2.35 0.25 8.33
N THR A 92 2.01 0.30 9.63
CA THR A 92 2.00 -0.91 10.47
C THR A 92 0.92 -1.90 10.04
N THR A 93 -0.21 -1.42 9.53
CA THR A 93 -1.33 -2.25 9.07
C THR A 93 -1.05 -2.87 7.70
N PHE A 94 -0.68 -2.05 6.72
CA PHE A 94 -0.40 -2.45 5.33
C PHE A 94 0.74 -3.48 5.25
N THR A 95 1.78 -3.29 6.05
CA THR A 95 2.93 -4.21 6.11
C THR A 95 2.71 -5.40 7.04
N THR A 96 1.55 -5.49 7.68
CA THR A 96 1.19 -6.54 8.66
C THR A 96 2.06 -6.57 9.92
N LEU A 97 2.78 -5.47 10.21
CA LEU A 97 3.64 -5.34 11.39
C LEU A 97 2.84 -5.30 12.71
N GLY A 98 1.77 -4.50 12.74
CA GLY A 98 0.75 -4.52 13.80
C GLY A 98 1.27 -4.37 15.24
N PHE A 99 1.96 -3.27 15.58
CA PHE A 99 2.44 -3.02 16.95
C PHE A 99 1.32 -2.96 18.01
N GLY A 100 0.09 -2.62 17.61
CA GLY A 100 -1.09 -2.64 18.48
C GLY A 100 -1.17 -1.47 19.47
N ASP A 101 -0.30 -0.48 19.31
CA ASP A 101 -0.25 0.76 20.09
C ASP A 101 -1.35 1.76 19.70
N ILE A 102 -1.81 1.74 18.44
CA ILE A 102 -3.01 2.43 17.97
C ILE A 102 -4.11 1.41 17.68
N GLN A 103 -5.30 1.64 18.20
CA GLN A 103 -6.41 0.68 18.15
C GLN A 103 -7.64 1.27 17.46
N PRO A 104 -8.21 0.58 16.45
CA PRO A 104 -9.41 1.03 15.75
C PRO A 104 -10.70 0.62 16.48
N HIS A 105 -11.68 1.53 16.55
CA HIS A 105 -13.00 1.31 17.13
C HIS A 105 -14.12 1.66 16.14
N GLY A 106 -15.20 0.87 16.11
CA GLY A 106 -16.33 1.07 15.18
C GLY A 106 -16.12 0.43 13.80
N HIS A 107 -16.74 1.01 12.77
CA HIS A 107 -16.73 0.47 11.40
C HIS A 107 -15.38 0.59 10.68
N ILE A 108 -14.50 1.49 11.13
CA ILE A 108 -13.15 1.67 10.58
C ILE A 108 -12.29 0.41 10.69
N ARG A 109 -12.61 -0.51 11.61
CA ARG A 109 -11.97 -1.83 11.74
C ARG A 109 -12.03 -2.66 10.45
N HIS A 110 -13.09 -2.49 9.66
CA HIS A 110 -13.21 -3.18 8.37
C HIS A 110 -12.17 -2.68 7.36
N LEU A 111 -11.87 -1.37 7.37
CA LEU A 111 -10.82 -0.81 6.52
C LEU A 111 -9.45 -1.34 6.93
N VAL A 112 -9.18 -1.44 8.23
CA VAL A 112 -7.92 -1.99 8.78
C VAL A 112 -7.69 -3.43 8.32
N GLY A 113 -8.71 -4.28 8.45
CA GLY A 113 -8.61 -5.67 7.98
C GLY A 113 -8.40 -5.77 6.47
N LEU A 114 -9.10 -4.93 5.68
CA LEU A 114 -8.97 -4.91 4.23
C LEU A 114 -7.63 -4.35 3.77
N GLU A 115 -7.11 -3.31 4.42
CA GLU A 115 -5.79 -2.75 4.15
C GLU A 115 -4.71 -3.80 4.40
N SER A 116 -4.76 -4.49 5.55
CA SER A 116 -3.77 -5.53 5.87
C SER A 116 -3.75 -6.64 4.82
N LEU A 117 -4.93 -7.11 4.39
CA LEU A 117 -5.04 -8.10 3.31
C LEU A 117 -4.54 -7.54 1.97
N THR A 118 -4.90 -6.29 1.65
CA THR A 118 -4.51 -5.64 0.40
C THR A 118 -3.00 -5.44 0.34
N GLY A 119 -2.39 -4.90 1.40
CA GLY A 119 -0.95 -4.66 1.47
C GLY A 119 -0.15 -5.94 1.32
N LEU A 120 -0.54 -7.03 2.00
CA LEU A 120 0.07 -8.34 1.81
C LEU A 120 0.01 -8.80 0.35
N LEU A 121 -1.15 -8.66 -0.31
CA LEU A 121 -1.34 -9.04 -1.70
C LEU A 121 -0.47 -8.18 -2.64
N LEU A 122 -0.43 -6.86 -2.47
CA LEU A 122 0.35 -5.97 -3.32
C LEU A 122 1.86 -6.18 -3.16
N ILE A 123 2.34 -6.36 -1.92
CA ILE A 123 3.76 -6.65 -1.65
C ILE A 123 4.18 -7.98 -2.31
N THR A 124 3.36 -9.02 -2.19
CA THR A 124 3.64 -10.33 -2.80
C THR A 124 3.53 -10.31 -4.33
N TRP A 125 2.61 -9.50 -4.89
CA TRP A 125 2.54 -9.25 -6.33
C TRP A 125 3.81 -8.56 -6.82
N THR A 126 4.29 -7.53 -6.12
CA THR A 126 5.58 -6.88 -6.41
C THR A 126 6.75 -7.86 -6.37
N ALA A 127 6.83 -8.71 -5.34
CA ALA A 127 7.90 -9.69 -5.24
C ALA A 127 7.91 -10.67 -6.44
N SER A 128 6.73 -11.14 -6.84
CA SER A 128 6.56 -12.04 -8.00
C SER A 128 6.90 -11.34 -9.32
N PHE A 129 6.50 -10.07 -9.47
CA PHE A 129 6.85 -9.24 -10.63
C PHE A 129 8.38 -9.05 -10.74
N LEU A 130 9.03 -8.67 -9.64
CA LEU A 130 10.49 -8.48 -9.62
C LEU A 130 11.24 -9.79 -9.89
N TYR A 131 10.76 -10.91 -9.36
CA TYR A 131 11.32 -12.23 -9.67
C TYR A 131 11.23 -12.57 -11.16
N TYR A 132 10.08 -12.31 -11.78
CA TYR A 132 9.89 -12.51 -13.22
C TYR A 132 10.86 -11.62 -14.04
N GLU A 133 11.00 -10.35 -13.67
CA GLU A 133 11.95 -9.46 -14.33
C GLU A 133 13.41 -9.90 -14.10
N MET A 134 13.77 -10.41 -12.92
CA MET A 134 15.10 -10.98 -12.66
C MET A 134 15.37 -12.14 -13.62
N GLN A 135 14.47 -13.13 -13.71
CA GLN A 135 14.63 -14.26 -14.63
C GLN A 135 14.83 -13.81 -16.09
N ARG A 136 14.09 -12.79 -16.52
CA ARG A 136 14.15 -12.27 -17.89
C ARG A 136 15.50 -11.65 -18.26
N TYR A 137 16.22 -11.07 -17.29
CA TYR A 137 17.47 -10.33 -17.55
C TYR A 137 18.74 -10.95 -16.97
N TRP A 138 18.65 -12.00 -16.16
CA TRP A 138 19.81 -12.62 -15.50
C TRP A 138 20.69 -13.43 -16.48
N ASP A 139 20.07 -14.16 -17.42
CA ASP A 139 20.78 -15.08 -18.32
C ASP A 139 21.27 -14.42 -19.63
N ARG A 140 21.05 -13.12 -19.80
CA ARG A 140 21.46 -12.36 -21.00
C ARG A 140 22.73 -11.53 -20.78
N GLY A 141 23.64 -12.05 -19.94
CA GLY A 141 24.94 -11.45 -19.64
C GLY A 141 25.84 -11.29 -20.86
#